data_AF-A0A7Y8LZM4-F1
#
_entry.id   AF-A0A7Y8LZM4-F1
#
_cell.length_a   1.000
_cell.length_b   1.000
_cell.length_c   1.000
_cell.angle_alpha   90.00
_cell.angle_beta   90.00
_cell.angle_gamma   90.00
#
_symmetry.space_group_name_H-M   'P 1'
#
loop_
_entity.id
_entity.type
_entity.pdbx_description
1 polymer ?
#
loop_
_entity_poly.entity_id
_entity_poly.type
_entity_poly.pdbx_seq_one_letter_code
_entity_poly.pdbx_strand_id
1 'polypeptide(L)'
;MDTRGWKESPGLVVATLLLFSGLEVSPVPVVAQKAESSDPVLSKIKSQAESQHEIVMILVRKKEYAKALDEAGKIFGMKWPVDQEPLLLKELQNLSDRFLREGQAALGLQLLERSAKAFKTTESRVAILKEKGYLHKSLNQDDKALECFREAQRLEATGKQ
;
A
#
# COMPACT_ATOMS: atom_id res chain seq x y z
N MET A 1 32.56 35.69 37.79
CA MET A 1 33.31 34.45 37.53
C MET A 1 33.00 34.02 36.11
N ASP A 2 34.05 34.05 35.29
CA ASP A 2 34.29 33.40 33.98
C ASP A 2 33.11 33.16 33.03
N THR A 3 32.96 33.88 31.91
CA THR A 3 33.80 34.00 30.69
C THR A 3 34.02 32.69 29.91
N ARG A 4 33.43 32.63 28.71
CA ARG A 4 33.89 31.95 27.48
C ARG A 4 32.79 32.21 26.42
N GLY A 5 32.90 33.14 25.48
CA GLY A 5 34.09 33.55 24.73
C GLY A 5 34.18 32.72 23.46
N TRP A 6 33.21 32.88 22.54
CA TRP A 6 33.37 32.38 21.17
C TRP A 6 34.13 33.41 20.35
N LYS A 7 35.26 32.95 19.82
CA LYS A 7 36.28 33.70 19.14
C LYS A 7 36.08 33.48 17.64
N GLU A 8 35.78 34.55 16.92
CA GLU A 8 35.94 34.59 15.46
C GLU A 8 37.43 34.54 15.10
N SER A 9 37.75 33.86 14.00
CA SER A 9 38.92 34.17 13.17
C SER A 9 38.61 33.84 11.71
N PRO A 10 38.86 34.77 10.78
CA PRO A 10 38.79 34.56 9.33
C PRO A 10 40.12 34.00 8.82
N GLY A 11 40.05 33.14 7.81
CA GLY A 11 41.22 32.54 7.18
C GLY A 11 40.97 32.28 5.71
N LEU A 12 41.20 33.31 4.90
CA LEU A 12 41.20 33.29 3.45
C LEU A 12 42.55 32.72 2.99
N VAL A 13 42.56 31.62 2.23
CA VAL A 13 43.70 31.29 1.35
C VAL A 13 43.16 30.85 -0.01
N VAL A 14 43.47 31.70 -0.99
CA VAL A 14 43.25 31.56 -2.42
C VAL A 14 44.34 30.68 -3.03
N ALA A 15 44.03 30.13 -4.20
CA ALA A 15 44.85 29.34 -5.13
C ALA A 15 44.71 27.83 -4.93
N THR A 16 44.27 27.07 -5.92
CA THR A 16 45.10 26.81 -7.10
C THR A 16 44.25 26.32 -8.28
N LEU A 17 44.64 26.76 -9.48
CA LEU A 17 44.06 26.42 -10.79
C LEU A 17 43.79 24.92 -10.95
N LEU A 18 42.58 24.58 -11.35
CA LEU A 18 42.30 23.35 -12.09
C LEU A 18 42.12 23.72 -13.57
N LEU A 19 43.04 23.21 -14.38
CA LEU A 19 42.99 23.21 -15.84
C LEU A 19 41.70 22.52 -16.30
N PHE A 20 40.83 23.28 -16.96
CA PHE A 20 39.68 22.75 -17.71
C PHE A 20 40.21 22.07 -18.97
N SER A 21 40.58 20.79 -18.85
CA SER A 21 40.79 19.91 -19.99
C SER A 21 39.45 19.28 -20.37
N GLY A 22 38.95 19.63 -21.56
CA GLY A 22 38.05 18.84 -22.39
C GLY A 22 36.74 18.33 -21.75
N LEU A 23 35.66 19.11 -21.87
CA LEU A 23 34.32 18.54 -21.89
C LEU A 23 34.11 17.86 -23.26
N GLU A 24 34.45 16.57 -23.35
CA GLU A 24 33.75 15.69 -24.26
C GLU A 24 32.31 15.57 -23.76
N VAL A 25 31.40 16.24 -24.44
CA VAL A 25 29.97 16.10 -24.22
C VAL A 25 29.57 14.72 -24.74
N SER A 26 29.70 13.70 -23.88
CA SER A 26 29.08 12.40 -24.14
C SER A 26 27.59 12.64 -24.39
N PRO A 27 27.00 12.18 -25.51
CA PRO A 27 25.56 12.24 -25.68
C PRO A 27 24.96 11.35 -24.59
N VAL A 28 24.30 12.00 -23.61
CA VAL A 28 23.48 11.29 -22.64
C VAL A 28 22.46 10.51 -23.47
N PRO A 29 22.43 9.16 -23.40
CA PRO A 29 21.37 8.43 -24.05
C PRO A 29 20.10 8.93 -23.39
N VAL A 30 19.25 9.58 -24.19
CA VAL A 30 17.86 9.83 -23.85
C VAL A 30 17.30 8.46 -23.54
N VAL A 31 17.25 8.11 -22.26
CA VAL A 31 16.45 7.00 -21.79
C VAL A 31 15.06 7.35 -22.28
N ALA A 32 14.64 6.67 -23.34
CA ALA A 32 13.28 6.66 -23.77
C ALA A 32 12.50 6.24 -22.52
N GLN A 33 11.90 7.22 -21.85
CA GLN A 33 10.81 6.97 -20.93
C GLN A 33 9.84 6.17 -21.76
N LYS A 34 9.87 4.85 -21.53
CA LYS A 34 8.89 3.92 -22.02
C LYS A 34 7.60 4.46 -21.43
N ALA A 35 6.91 5.29 -22.21
CA ALA A 35 5.55 5.67 -21.94
C ALA A 35 4.85 4.33 -21.77
N GLU A 36 4.57 3.97 -20.52
CA GLU A 36 3.61 2.92 -20.23
C GLU A 36 2.41 3.29 -21.07
N SER A 37 2.14 2.48 -22.09
CA SER A 37 0.92 2.56 -22.87
C SER A 37 -0.19 2.42 -21.85
N SER A 38 -0.74 3.55 -21.41
CA SER A 38 -1.74 3.59 -20.36
C SER A 38 -2.97 2.93 -20.94
N ASP A 39 -3.23 1.68 -20.55
CA ASP A 39 -4.50 1.05 -20.82
C ASP A 39 -5.59 2.01 -20.30
N PRO A 40 -6.38 2.64 -21.20
CA PRO A 40 -7.34 3.66 -20.81
C PRO A 40 -8.39 3.10 -19.84
N VAL A 41 -8.65 1.79 -19.89
CA VAL A 41 -9.57 1.11 -18.98
C VAL A 41 -8.96 1.02 -17.59
N LEU A 42 -7.70 0.57 -17.49
CA LEU A 42 -7.01 0.49 -16.20
C LEU A 42 -6.83 1.86 -15.56
N SER A 43 -6.46 2.87 -16.35
CA SER A 43 -6.35 4.26 -15.87
C SER A 43 -7.68 4.76 -15.29
N LYS A 44 -8.80 4.48 -15.97
CA LYS A 44 -10.13 4.83 -15.48
C LYS A 44 -10.47 4.09 -14.18
N ILE A 45 -10.17 2.81 -14.08
CA ILE A 45 -10.41 2.02 -12.85
C ILE A 45 -9.62 2.61 -11.68
N LYS A 46 -8.33 2.91 -11.87
CA LYS A 46 -7.48 3.52 -10.84
C LYS A 46 -8.02 4.87 -10.37
N SER A 47 -8.37 5.76 -11.31
CA SER A 47 -8.96 7.06 -10.99
C SER A 47 -10.28 6.95 -10.20
N GLN A 48 -11.14 5.99 -10.55
CA GLN A 48 -12.37 5.72 -9.81
C GLN A 48 -12.09 5.18 -8.41
N ALA A 49 -11.13 4.26 -8.28
CA ALA A 49 -10.73 3.68 -7.01
C ALA A 49 -10.13 4.70 -6.05
N GLU A 50 -9.31 5.62 -6.55
CA GLU A 50 -8.74 6.74 -5.78
C GLU A 50 -9.85 7.64 -5.22
N SER A 51 -10.81 8.04 -6.06
CA SER A 51 -11.96 8.84 -5.62
C SER A 51 -12.78 8.09 -4.56
N GLN A 52 -12.96 6.78 -4.75
CA GLN A 52 -13.69 5.93 -3.83
C GLN A 52 -12.96 5.77 -2.49
N HIS A 53 -11.63 5.64 -2.50
CA HIS A 53 -10.80 5.61 -1.30
C HIS A 53 -11.00 6.88 -0.46
N GLU A 54 -10.96 8.06 -1.09
CA GLU A 54 -11.16 9.33 -0.37
C GLU A 54 -12.55 9.44 0.26
N ILE A 55 -13.59 8.95 -0.41
CA ILE A 55 -14.93 8.85 0.16
C ILE A 55 -14.91 7.97 1.42
N VAL A 56 -14.28 6.80 1.37
CA VAL A 56 -14.13 5.91 2.52
C VAL A 56 -13.40 6.62 3.65
N MET A 57 -12.28 7.29 3.38
CA MET A 57 -11.52 8.03 4.40
C MET A 57 -12.33 9.16 5.05
N ILE A 58 -13.13 9.89 4.27
CA ILE A 58 -14.06 10.91 4.81
C ILE A 58 -15.09 10.26 5.73
N LEU A 59 -15.72 9.16 5.32
CA LEU A 59 -16.73 8.47 6.11
C LEU A 59 -16.15 7.89 7.41
N VAL A 60 -14.95 7.33 7.36
CA VAL A 60 -14.22 6.87 8.54
C VAL A 60 -13.96 8.02 9.51
N ARG A 61 -13.49 9.19 9.03
CA ARG A 61 -13.30 10.39 9.89
C ARG A 61 -14.61 10.86 10.54
N LYS A 62 -15.73 10.71 9.84
CA LYS A 62 -17.07 11.02 10.37
C LYS A 62 -17.65 9.92 11.26
N LYS A 63 -16.92 8.81 11.47
CA LYS A 63 -17.37 7.61 12.19
C LYS A 63 -18.60 6.94 11.57
N GLU A 64 -18.86 7.17 10.28
CA GLU A 64 -19.94 6.54 9.51
C GLU A 64 -19.50 5.18 8.96
N TYR A 65 -19.09 4.26 9.85
CA TYR A 65 -18.35 3.06 9.47
C TYR A 65 -19.11 2.08 8.59
N ALA A 66 -20.43 1.94 8.78
CA ALA A 66 -21.26 1.08 7.93
C ALA A 66 -21.25 1.59 6.47
N LYS A 67 -21.38 2.90 6.27
CA LYS A 67 -21.28 3.50 4.93
C LYS A 67 -19.87 3.38 4.38
N ALA A 68 -18.84 3.59 5.21
CA ALA A 68 -17.46 3.41 4.81
C ALA A 68 -17.20 1.99 4.28
N LEU A 69 -17.78 0.97 4.92
CA LEU A 69 -17.69 -0.42 4.46
C LEU A 69 -18.36 -0.62 3.10
N ASP A 70 -19.56 -0.08 2.91
CA ASP A 70 -20.28 -0.22 1.64
C ASP A 70 -19.57 0.50 0.50
N GLU A 71 -19.02 1.68 0.76
CA GLU A 71 -18.20 2.45 -0.18
C GLU A 71 -16.87 1.75 -0.48
N ALA A 72 -16.20 1.16 0.52
CA ALA A 72 -14.98 0.37 0.31
C ALA A 72 -15.23 -0.84 -0.58
N GLY A 73 -16.38 -1.52 -0.40
CA GLY A 73 -16.78 -2.65 -1.23
C GLY A 73 -16.86 -2.32 -2.73
N LYS A 74 -17.12 -1.06 -3.09
CA LYS A 74 -17.16 -0.63 -4.49
C LYS A 74 -15.80 -0.67 -5.16
N ILE A 75 -14.71 -0.41 -4.43
CA ILE A 75 -13.32 -0.52 -4.94
C ILE A 75 -13.08 -1.95 -5.43
N PHE A 76 -13.41 -2.94 -4.60
CA PHE A 76 -13.20 -4.36 -4.89
C PHE A 76 -14.26 -4.95 -5.83
N GLY A 77 -15.33 -4.20 -6.12
CA GLY A 77 -16.34 -4.56 -7.11
C GLY A 77 -15.96 -4.18 -8.55
N MET A 78 -14.90 -3.40 -8.75
CA MET A 78 -14.43 -3.01 -10.09
C MET A 78 -13.75 -4.19 -10.80
N LYS A 79 -13.71 -4.15 -12.12
CA LYS A 79 -13.10 -5.21 -12.97
C LYS A 79 -11.58 -5.06 -13.04
N TRP A 80 -10.91 -5.19 -11.90
CA TRP A 80 -9.45 -5.13 -11.84
C TRP A 80 -8.80 -6.26 -12.64
N PRO A 81 -7.78 -5.95 -13.46
CA PRO A 81 -6.93 -6.97 -14.07
C PRO A 81 -6.18 -7.80 -13.00
N VAL A 82 -5.94 -9.08 -13.28
CA VAL A 82 -5.30 -10.01 -12.34
C VAL A 82 -3.87 -9.59 -11.99
N ASP A 83 -3.14 -9.01 -12.93
CA ASP A 83 -1.80 -8.45 -12.72
C ASP A 83 -1.78 -7.23 -11.78
N GLN A 84 -2.96 -6.65 -11.49
CA GLN A 84 -3.13 -5.55 -10.54
C GLN A 84 -3.60 -6.04 -9.16
N GLU A 85 -3.74 -7.35 -8.93
CA GLU A 85 -4.08 -7.91 -7.62
C GLU A 85 -3.14 -7.46 -6.49
N PRO A 86 -1.81 -7.35 -6.66
CA PRO A 86 -0.93 -6.86 -5.59
C PRO A 86 -1.25 -5.44 -5.13
N LEU A 87 -1.61 -4.55 -6.07
CA LEU A 87 -2.03 -3.19 -5.76
C LEU A 87 -3.38 -3.20 -5.01
N LEU A 88 -4.34 -3.97 -5.52
CA LEU A 88 -5.66 -4.10 -4.93
C LEU A 88 -5.62 -4.73 -3.53
N LEU A 89 -4.72 -5.70 -3.32
CA LEU A 89 -4.51 -6.39 -2.05
C LEU A 89 -3.96 -5.43 -1.00
N LYS A 90 -2.97 -4.63 -1.38
CA LYS A 90 -2.43 -3.59 -0.51
C LYS A 90 -3.52 -2.64 -0.04
N GLU A 91 -4.41 -2.24 -0.93
CA GLU A 91 -5.54 -1.38 -0.58
C GLU A 91 -6.54 -2.07 0.36
N LEU A 92 -6.85 -3.35 0.12
CA LEU A 92 -7.69 -4.14 1.01
C LEU A 92 -7.12 -4.22 2.43
N GLN A 93 -5.81 -4.46 2.55
CA GLN A 93 -5.08 -4.50 3.82
C GLN A 93 -5.07 -3.14 4.51
N ASN A 94 -4.82 -2.06 3.76
CA ASN A 94 -4.85 -0.70 4.32
C ASN A 94 -6.22 -0.35 4.92
N LEU A 95 -7.30 -0.72 4.22
CA LEU A 95 -8.66 -0.45 4.69
C LEU A 95 -9.07 -1.35 5.86
N SER A 96 -8.72 -2.64 5.85
CA SER A 96 -8.99 -3.54 6.98
C SER A 96 -8.27 -3.09 8.25
N ASP A 97 -6.99 -2.72 8.13
CA ASP A 97 -6.17 -2.16 9.19
C ASP A 97 -6.70 -0.79 9.66
N ARG A 98 -7.21 0.04 8.74
CA ARG A 98 -7.91 1.28 9.11
C ARG A 98 -9.13 0.99 9.98
N PHE A 99 -10.00 0.05 9.60
CA PHE A 99 -11.14 -0.35 10.43
C PHE A 99 -10.69 -0.89 11.80
N LEU A 100 -9.63 -1.70 11.85
CA LEU A 100 -9.05 -2.20 13.09
C LEU A 100 -8.63 -1.05 14.03
N ARG A 101 -7.87 -0.07 13.53
CA ARG A 101 -7.42 1.09 14.32
C ARG A 101 -8.57 1.94 14.87
N GLU A 102 -9.71 1.97 14.19
CA GLU A 102 -10.91 2.67 14.63
C GLU A 102 -11.79 1.82 15.58
N GLY A 103 -11.28 0.67 16.04
CA GLY A 103 -11.99 -0.26 16.92
C GLY A 103 -13.08 -1.08 16.21
N GLN A 104 -13.09 -1.10 14.88
CA GLN A 104 -14.11 -1.75 14.05
C GLN A 104 -13.58 -3.02 13.36
N ALA A 105 -12.81 -3.84 14.08
CA ALA A 105 -12.19 -5.05 13.53
C ALA A 105 -13.19 -6.00 12.84
N ALA A 106 -14.43 -6.10 13.35
CA ALA A 106 -15.49 -6.88 12.72
C ALA A 106 -15.88 -6.38 11.32
N LEU A 107 -15.87 -5.06 11.09
CA LEU A 107 -16.11 -4.49 9.76
C LEU A 107 -14.92 -4.71 8.83
N GLY A 108 -13.69 -4.66 9.35
CA GLY A 108 -12.50 -5.06 8.60
C GLY A 108 -12.61 -6.51 8.11
N LEU A 109 -13.06 -7.43 8.98
CA LEU A 109 -13.25 -8.83 8.61
C LEU A 109 -14.34 -8.98 7.54
N GLN A 110 -15.45 -8.26 7.71
CA GLN A 110 -16.54 -8.24 6.73
C GLN A 110 -16.09 -7.71 5.36
N LEU A 111 -15.20 -6.70 5.34
CA LEU A 111 -14.62 -6.20 4.10
C LEU A 111 -13.79 -7.27 3.38
N LEU A 112 -12.93 -7.99 4.11
CA LEU A 112 -12.13 -9.11 3.56
C LEU A 112 -13.02 -10.21 2.97
N GLU A 113 -14.11 -10.57 3.66
CA GLU A 113 -15.05 -11.59 3.20
C GLU A 113 -15.78 -11.18 1.92
N ARG A 114 -16.33 -9.96 1.87
CA ARG A 114 -17.06 -9.45 0.71
C ARG A 114 -16.15 -9.30 -0.52
N SER A 115 -14.87 -9.01 -0.29
CA SER A 115 -13.90 -8.69 -1.35
C SER A 115 -13.12 -9.90 -1.84
N ALA A 116 -13.14 -11.04 -1.13
CA ALA A 116 -12.34 -12.23 -1.44
C ALA A 116 -12.50 -12.71 -2.90
N LYS A 117 -13.71 -12.56 -3.48
CA LYS A 117 -13.98 -12.95 -4.86
C LYS A 117 -13.20 -12.17 -5.93
N ALA A 118 -12.67 -11.00 -5.59
CA ALA A 118 -11.87 -10.16 -6.48
C ALA A 118 -10.45 -10.70 -6.69
N PHE A 119 -9.98 -11.60 -5.82
CA PHE A 119 -8.61 -12.12 -5.81
C PHE A 119 -8.57 -13.57 -6.28
N LYS A 120 -7.81 -13.83 -7.33
CA LYS A 120 -7.70 -15.12 -8.01
C LYS A 120 -6.37 -15.80 -7.73
N THR A 121 -5.30 -15.02 -7.56
CA THR A 121 -3.97 -15.57 -7.31
C THR A 121 -3.91 -16.26 -5.95
N THR A 122 -3.14 -17.35 -5.88
CA THR A 122 -2.87 -18.06 -4.63
C THR A 122 -2.24 -17.12 -3.61
N GLU A 123 -1.28 -16.30 -4.03
CA GLU A 123 -0.59 -15.33 -3.18
C GLU A 123 -1.57 -14.35 -2.50
N SER A 124 -2.48 -13.74 -3.27
CA SER A 124 -3.45 -12.80 -2.71
C SER A 124 -4.44 -13.49 -1.76
N ARG A 125 -4.90 -14.70 -2.10
CA ARG A 125 -5.80 -15.47 -1.23
C ARG A 125 -5.15 -15.86 0.09
N VAL A 126 -3.88 -16.26 0.05
CA VAL A 126 -3.06 -16.53 1.25
C VAL A 126 -2.93 -15.29 2.11
N ALA A 127 -2.60 -14.14 1.51
CA ALA A 127 -2.47 -12.88 2.25
C ALA A 127 -3.78 -12.47 2.93
N ILE A 128 -4.91 -12.62 2.25
CA ILE A 128 -6.24 -12.37 2.82
C ILE A 128 -6.54 -13.30 4.00
N LEU A 129 -6.18 -14.59 3.92
CA LEU A 129 -6.35 -15.52 5.03
C LEU A 129 -5.51 -15.11 6.26
N LYS A 130 -4.25 -14.69 6.04
CA LYS A 130 -3.41 -14.18 7.13
C LYS A 130 -4.00 -12.92 7.75
N GLU A 131 -4.50 -11.99 6.93
CA GLU A 131 -5.15 -10.76 7.40
C GLU A 131 -6.41 -11.06 8.23
N LYS A 132 -7.26 -11.99 7.78
CA LYS A 132 -8.40 -12.48 8.56
C LYS A 132 -7.97 -13.04 9.91
N GLY A 133 -6.88 -13.82 9.92
CA GLY A 133 -6.30 -14.37 11.15
C GLY A 133 -5.91 -13.28 12.15
N TYR A 134 -5.26 -12.21 11.71
CA TYR A 134 -4.91 -11.08 12.57
C TYR A 134 -6.14 -10.35 13.13
N LEU A 135 -7.18 -10.14 12.31
CA LEU A 135 -8.42 -9.53 12.79
C LEU A 135 -9.15 -10.42 13.80
N HIS A 136 -9.22 -11.73 13.57
CA HIS A 136 -9.79 -12.68 14.54
C HIS A 136 -9.04 -12.64 15.88
N LYS A 137 -7.70 -12.58 15.84
CA LYS A 137 -6.88 -12.41 17.05
C LYS A 137 -7.23 -11.11 17.80
N SER A 138 -7.40 -9.99 17.08
CA SER A 138 -7.81 -8.71 17.70
C SER A 138 -9.20 -8.76 18.37
N LEU A 139 -10.05 -9.70 17.94
CA LEU A 139 -11.38 -9.95 18.48
C LEU A 139 -11.38 -11.03 19.59
N ASN A 140 -10.21 -11.49 20.04
CA ASN A 140 -10.04 -12.62 20.97
C ASN A 140 -10.69 -13.93 20.47
N GLN A 141 -10.71 -14.14 19.15
CA GLN A 141 -11.25 -15.34 18.50
C GLN A 141 -10.11 -16.25 18.05
N ASP A 142 -9.29 -16.70 19.00
CA ASP A 142 -8.03 -17.39 18.71
C ASP A 142 -8.20 -18.67 17.90
N ASP A 143 -9.26 -19.44 18.13
CA ASP A 143 -9.56 -20.65 17.35
C ASP A 143 -9.77 -20.35 15.87
N LYS A 144 -10.50 -19.28 15.56
CA LYS A 144 -10.72 -18.83 14.17
C LYS A 144 -9.45 -18.25 13.56
N ALA A 145 -8.65 -17.56 14.36
CA ALA A 145 -7.35 -17.06 13.92
C ALA A 145 -6.43 -18.22 13.51
N LEU A 146 -6.35 -19.26 14.34
CA LEU A 146 -5.59 -20.48 14.06
C LEU A 146 -6.09 -21.20 12.80
N GLU A 147 -7.41 -21.30 12.62
CA GLU A 147 -8.00 -21.87 11.40
C GLU A 147 -7.53 -21.11 10.15
N CYS A 148 -7.61 -19.77 10.17
CA CYS A 148 -7.19 -18.93 9.05
C CYS A 148 -5.70 -19.11 8.72
N PHE A 149 -4.82 -19.12 9.72
CA PHE A 149 -3.39 -19.30 9.49
C PHE A 149 -3.04 -20.70 8.98
N ARG A 150 -3.71 -21.75 9.48
CA ARG A 150 -3.54 -23.12 9.00
C ARG A 150 -4.00 -23.26 7.55
N GLU A 151 -5.12 -22.65 7.20
CA GLU A 151 -5.61 -22.65 5.82
C GLU A 151 -4.66 -21.89 4.88
N ALA A 152 -4.10 -20.75 5.34
CA ALA A 152 -3.08 -20.02 4.59
C ALA A 152 -1.85 -20.91 4.32
N GLN A 153 -1.35 -21.64 5.33
CA GLN A 153 -0.23 -22.56 5.16
C GLN A 153 -0.54 -23.72 4.19
N ARG A 154 -1.73 -24.32 4.27
CA ARG A 154 -2.15 -25.37 3.33
C ARG A 154 -2.17 -24.85 1.89
N LEU A 155 -2.76 -23.67 1.69
CA LEU A 155 -2.87 -23.06 0.38
C LEU A 155 -1.48 -22.70 -0.21
N GLU A 156 -0.56 -22.19 0.61
CA GLU A 156 0.84 -21.95 0.22
C GLU A 156 1.58 -23.23 -0.17
N ALA A 157 1.31 -24.35 0.51
CA ALA A 157 1.94 -25.63 0.21
C ALA A 157 1.43 -26.22 -1.12
N THR A 158 0.13 -26.15 -1.38
CA THR A 158 -0.47 -26.67 -2.62
C THR A 158 -0.14 -25.82 -3.85
N GLY A 159 0.02 -24.51 -3.70
CA GLY A 159 0.33 -23.61 -4.82
C GLY A 159 1.79 -23.60 -5.30
N LYS A 160 2.68 -24.38 -4.67
CA LYS A 160 4.10 -24.52 -5.04
C LYS A 160 4.40 -25.71 -5.94
N GLN A 161 3.37 -26.48 -6.33
CA GLN A 161 3.46 -27.59 -7.29
C GLN A 161 3.16 -27.10 -8.70
#